data_AF-A0A078B2P8-F1
#
_entry.id   AF-A0A078B2P8-F1
#
_cell.length_a   1.000
_cell.length_b   1.000
_cell.length_c   1.000
_cell.angle_alpha   90.00
_cell.angle_beta   90.00
_cell.angle_gamma   90.00
#
_symmetry.space_group_name_H-M   'P 1'
#
loop_
_entity.id
_entity.type
_entity.pdbx_description
1 polymer ?
#
loop_
_entity_poly.entity_id
_entity_poly.type
_entity_poly.pdbx_seq_one_letter_code
_entity_poly.pdbx_strand_id
1 'polypeptide(L)'
;MERSGEENEGVVAQKYQVLQKETSLLVAKIIEIEDEKKEYELVLDTIKELEDTRKCWRMVNGVLFEKNKAETIPELVAEIANMENVIKQITDALSQKKGEIARLEQKYFQFSVNIFYYRYESLMKQAKEKQEDIKQNEVKAGGVLV
;
A
#
# COMPACT_ATOMS: atom_id res chain seq x y z
N MET A 1 26.56 -9.54 -21.31
CA MET A 1 25.11 -9.86 -21.17
C MET A 1 24.47 -8.68 -20.49
N GLU A 2 23.39 -8.18 -21.09
CA GLU A 2 22.82 -6.85 -20.90
C GLU A 2 22.29 -6.62 -19.47
N ARG A 3 22.63 -5.45 -18.90
CA ARG A 3 22.05 -4.89 -17.67
C ARG A 3 20.62 -4.37 -17.90
N SER A 4 19.77 -5.14 -18.57
CA SER A 4 18.37 -4.77 -18.82
C SER A 4 17.51 -5.30 -17.67
N GLY A 5 17.45 -4.57 -16.55
CA GLY A 5 16.50 -4.87 -15.47
C GLY A 5 16.94 -4.59 -14.03
N GLU A 6 18.17 -4.12 -13.79
CA GLU A 6 18.58 -3.69 -12.44
C GLU A 6 18.14 -2.24 -12.20
N GLU A 7 16.90 -2.04 -11.74
CA GLU A 7 16.55 -0.78 -11.09
C GLU A 7 17.50 -0.59 -9.90
N ASN A 8 18.23 0.52 -9.88
CA ASN A 8 19.20 0.84 -8.82
C ASN A 8 18.51 0.73 -7.44
N GLU A 9 19.12 0.05 -6.48
CA GLU A 9 18.54 -0.22 -5.15
C GLU A 9 18.03 1.08 -4.48
N GLY A 10 18.75 2.19 -4.69
CA GLY A 10 18.33 3.51 -4.22
C GLY A 10 17.02 4.03 -4.85
N VAL A 11 16.77 3.74 -6.13
CA VAL A 11 15.54 4.13 -6.84
C VAL A 11 14.35 3.31 -6.33
N VAL A 12 14.55 2.01 -6.07
CA VAL A 12 13.51 1.13 -5.52
C VAL A 12 13.16 1.56 -4.08
N ALA A 13 14.17 1.83 -3.26
CA ALA A 13 13.96 2.32 -1.89
C ALA A 13 13.22 3.66 -1.86
N GLN A 14 13.57 4.59 -2.76
CA GLN A 14 12.86 5.87 -2.88
C GLN A 14 11.40 5.66 -3.31
N LYS A 15 11.14 4.81 -4.30
CA LYS A 15 9.78 4.49 -4.76
C LYS A 15 8.94 3.89 -3.64
N TYR A 16 9.51 2.98 -2.86
CA TYR A 16 8.85 2.38 -1.70
C TYR A 16 8.48 3.43 -0.64
N GLN A 17 9.40 4.33 -0.31
CA GLN A 17 9.14 5.43 0.62
C GLN A 17 8.03 6.37 0.14
N VAL A 18 8.00 6.68 -1.17
CA VAL A 18 6.93 7.50 -1.76
C VAL A 18 5.58 6.81 -1.62
N LEU A 19 5.48 5.53 -2.00
CA LEU A 19 4.25 4.76 -1.89
C LEU A 19 3.75 4.64 -0.44
N GLN A 20 4.65 4.48 0.53
CA GLN A 20 4.28 4.48 1.94
C GLN A 20 3.69 5.84 2.37
N LYS A 21 4.34 6.95 2.01
CA LYS A 21 3.83 8.30 2.30
C LYS A 21 2.46 8.54 1.69
N GLU A 22 2.27 8.18 0.42
CA GLU A 22 0.98 8.27 -0.26
C GLU A 22 -0.10 7.45 0.45
N THR A 23 0.22 6.22 0.85
CA THR A 23 -0.69 5.34 1.60
C THR A 23 -1.09 5.96 2.94
N SER A 24 -0.15 6.52 3.69
CA SER A 24 -0.44 7.21 4.96
C SER A 24 -1.32 8.44 4.77
N LEU A 25 -1.11 9.22 3.71
CA LEU A 25 -1.96 10.37 3.40
C LEU A 25 -3.39 9.96 3.04
N LEU A 26 -3.56 8.90 2.26
CA LEU A 26 -4.89 8.37 1.91
C LEU A 26 -5.62 7.89 3.17
N VAL A 27 -4.94 7.18 4.07
CA VAL A 27 -5.53 6.74 5.35
C VAL A 27 -5.93 7.92 6.22
N ALA A 28 -5.07 8.94 6.34
CA ALA A 28 -5.41 10.15 7.09
C ALA A 28 -6.66 10.83 6.52
N LYS A 29 -6.78 10.90 5.19
CA LYS A 29 -7.95 11.50 4.54
C LYS A 29 -9.23 10.69 4.72
N ILE A 30 -9.14 9.35 4.75
CA ILE A 30 -10.29 8.49 5.06
C ILE A 30 -10.79 8.81 6.47
N ILE A 31 -9.90 8.85 7.47
CA ILE A 31 -10.28 9.12 8.86
C ILE A 31 -10.94 10.50 8.99
N GLU A 32 -10.36 11.53 8.35
CA GLU A 32 -10.94 12.89 8.35
C GLU A 32 -12.37 12.90 7.83
N ILE A 33 -12.64 12.26 6.67
CA ILE A 33 -13.98 12.22 6.08
C ILE A 33 -14.92 11.33 6.90
N GLU A 34 -14.44 10.23 7.47
CA GLU A 34 -15.24 9.37 8.35
C GLU A 34 -15.69 10.11 9.60
N ASP A 35 -14.85 10.96 10.18
CA ASP A 35 -15.22 11.75 11.34
C ASP A 35 -16.20 12.86 10.97
N GLU A 36 -15.99 13.58 9.86
CA GLU A 36 -16.98 14.53 9.33
C GLU A 36 -18.34 13.85 9.07
N LYS A 37 -18.33 12.65 8.49
CA LYS A 37 -19.55 11.86 8.25
C LYS A 37 -20.30 11.55 9.56
N LYS A 38 -19.59 11.12 10.60
CA LYS A 38 -20.20 10.82 11.92
C LYS A 38 -20.84 12.06 12.54
N GLU A 39 -20.22 13.22 12.40
CA GLU A 39 -20.79 14.49 12.86
C GLU A 39 -22.10 14.80 12.12
N TYR A 40 -22.14 14.59 10.79
CA TYR A 40 -23.37 14.75 10.01
C TYR A 40 -24.46 13.74 10.39
N GLU A 41 -24.10 12.48 10.65
CA GLU A 41 -25.02 11.45 11.13
C GLU A 41 -25.62 11.82 12.49
N LEU A 42 -24.80 12.32 13.42
CA LEU A 42 -25.26 12.80 14.72
C LEU A 42 -26.24 13.96 14.58
N VAL A 43 -25.91 14.96 13.75
CA VAL A 43 -26.83 16.09 13.47
C VAL A 43 -28.14 15.59 12.87
N LEU A 44 -28.07 14.67 11.91
CA LEU A 44 -29.25 14.08 11.29
C LEU A 44 -30.15 13.39 12.32
N ASP A 45 -29.56 12.60 13.23
CA ASP A 45 -30.31 11.89 14.27
C ASP A 45 -30.99 12.84 15.26
N THR A 46 -30.32 13.93 15.65
CA THR A 46 -30.93 14.94 16.53
C THR A 46 -32.10 15.71 15.87
N ILE A 47 -32.02 15.96 14.56
CA ILE A 47 -33.03 16.76 13.85
C ILE A 47 -34.24 15.91 13.44
N LYS A 48 -34.08 14.60 13.25
CA LYS A 48 -35.17 13.68 12.89
C LYS A 48 -36.35 13.71 13.87
N GLU A 49 -36.07 13.89 15.16
CA GLU A 49 -37.07 13.92 16.23
C GLU A 49 -37.86 15.24 16.32
N LEU A 50 -37.45 16.28 15.59
CA LEU A 50 -38.10 17.59 15.60
C LEU A 50 -39.32 17.64 14.67
N GLU A 51 -40.19 18.65 14.82
CA GLU A 51 -41.32 18.85 13.91
C GLU A 51 -40.88 19.31 12.51
N ASP A 52 -41.60 18.89 11.47
CA ASP A 52 -41.24 19.16 10.06
C ASP A 52 -41.26 20.64 9.68
N THR A 53 -42.08 21.44 10.37
CA THR A 53 -42.17 22.90 10.17
C THR A 53 -41.08 23.67 10.91
N ARG A 54 -40.23 22.98 11.69
CA ARG A 54 -39.14 23.62 12.44
C ARG A 54 -38.14 24.24 11.47
N LYS A 55 -37.81 25.52 11.72
CA LYS A 55 -36.77 26.24 10.99
C LYS A 55 -35.39 25.69 11.31
N CYS A 56 -34.61 25.42 10.28
CA CYS A 56 -33.22 25.01 10.30
C CYS A 56 -32.36 26.15 9.73
N TRP A 57 -31.16 26.34 10.28
CA TRP A 57 -30.25 27.39 9.84
C TRP A 57 -28.90 26.78 9.51
N ARG A 58 -28.40 27.03 8.30
CA ARG A 58 -27.06 26.59 7.87
C ARG A 58 -26.15 27.80 7.72
N MET A 59 -25.01 27.79 8.40
CA MET A 59 -23.97 28.82 8.24
C MET A 59 -23.02 28.42 7.11
N VAL A 60 -22.85 29.30 6.12
CA VAL A 60 -21.89 29.13 5.02
C VAL A 60 -21.16 30.45 4.84
N ASN A 61 -19.83 30.45 5.03
CA ASN A 61 -18.97 31.63 4.88
C ASN A 61 -19.49 32.88 5.63
N GLY A 62 -20.02 32.69 6.83
CA GLY A 62 -20.56 33.78 7.67
C GLY A 62 -21.98 34.23 7.33
N VAL A 63 -22.64 33.62 6.34
CA VAL A 63 -24.05 33.87 6.00
C VAL A 63 -24.92 32.73 6.50
N LEU A 64 -26.06 33.06 7.14
CA LEU A 64 -27.05 32.09 7.59
C LEU A 64 -28.14 31.91 6.54
N PHE A 65 -28.37 30.66 6.13
CA PHE A 65 -29.43 30.25 5.24
C PHE A 65 -30.57 29.63 6.05
N GLU A 66 -31.76 30.21 5.96
CA GLU A 66 -32.99 29.65 6.55
C GLU A 66 -33.55 28.55 5.65
N LYS A 67 -33.87 27.40 6.25
CA LYS A 67 -34.58 26.27 5.64
C LYS A 67 -35.56 25.69 6.65
N ASN A 68 -36.35 24.70 6.25
CA ASN A 68 -37.11 23.86 7.19
C ASN A 68 -36.49 22.46 7.31
N LYS A 69 -36.96 21.67 8.28
CA LYS A 69 -36.52 20.27 8.47
C LYS A 69 -36.74 19.43 7.22
N ALA A 70 -37.87 19.60 6.53
CA ALA A 70 -38.22 18.82 5.34
C ALA A 70 -37.23 19.02 4.18
N GLU A 71 -36.60 20.19 4.07
CA GLU A 71 -35.54 20.48 3.10
C GLU A 71 -34.16 20.04 3.60
N THR A 72 -33.91 20.20 4.91
CA THR A 72 -32.59 19.97 5.51
C THR A 72 -32.24 18.48 5.62
N ILE A 73 -33.21 17.61 5.94
CA ILE A 73 -32.96 16.17 6.06
C ILE A 73 -32.48 15.55 4.74
N PRO A 74 -33.15 15.76 3.59
CA PRO A 74 -32.68 15.25 2.31
C PRO A 74 -31.26 15.72 1.96
N GLU A 75 -30.92 16.97 2.30
CA GLU A 75 -29.57 17.51 2.07
C GLU A 75 -28.51 16.81 2.92
N LEU A 76 -28.78 16.61 4.21
CA LEU A 76 -27.86 15.88 5.10
C LEU A 76 -27.67 14.43 4.62
N VAL A 77 -28.74 13.75 4.21
CA VAL A 77 -28.68 12.38 3.70
C VAL A 77 -27.88 12.31 2.39
N ALA A 78 -28.08 13.27 1.48
CA ALA A 78 -27.34 13.34 0.22
C ALA A 78 -25.85 13.59 0.47
N GLU A 79 -25.51 14.48 1.42
CA GLU A 79 -24.11 14.76 1.77
C GLU A 79 -23.43 13.56 2.42
N ILE A 80 -24.11 12.86 3.34
CA ILE A 80 -23.60 11.62 3.95
C ILE A 80 -23.32 10.57 2.86
N ALA A 81 -24.25 10.36 1.93
CA ALA A 81 -24.06 9.42 0.81
C ALA A 81 -22.91 9.84 -0.11
N ASN A 82 -22.71 11.15 -0.32
CA ASN A 82 -21.58 11.68 -1.07
C ASN A 82 -20.25 11.37 -0.35
N MET A 83 -20.16 11.63 0.94
CA MET A 83 -18.99 11.30 1.77
C MET A 83 -18.66 9.80 1.71
N GLU A 84 -19.67 8.92 1.78
CA GLU A 84 -19.46 7.46 1.63
C GLU A 84 -18.87 7.09 0.27
N ASN A 85 -19.33 7.74 -0.81
CA ASN A 85 -18.79 7.50 -2.14
C ASN A 85 -17.34 7.98 -2.25
N VAL A 86 -17.01 9.12 -1.65
CA VAL A 86 -15.63 9.62 -1.60
C VAL A 86 -14.73 8.67 -0.79
N ILE A 87 -15.18 8.20 0.38
CA ILE A 87 -14.46 7.21 1.19
C ILE A 87 -14.17 5.94 0.37
N LYS A 88 -15.17 5.43 -0.37
CA LYS A 88 -14.98 4.27 -1.26
C LYS A 88 -13.91 4.51 -2.31
N GLN A 89 -13.95 5.65 -3.00
CA GLN A 89 -12.96 6.00 -4.02
C GLN A 89 -11.54 6.09 -3.44
N ILE A 90 -11.37 6.69 -2.26
CA ILE A 90 -10.07 6.79 -1.60
C ILE A 90 -9.60 5.40 -1.12
N THR A 91 -10.52 4.57 -0.65
CA THR A 91 -10.23 3.18 -0.24
C THR A 91 -9.78 2.32 -1.43
N ASP A 92 -10.41 2.48 -2.60
CA ASP A 92 -10.00 1.80 -3.83
C ASP A 92 -8.59 2.26 -4.26
N ALA A 93 -8.32 3.56 -4.22
CA ALA A 93 -6.98 4.10 -4.48
C ALA A 93 -5.94 3.56 -3.49
N LEU A 94 -6.29 3.48 -2.20
CA LEU A 94 -5.45 2.90 -1.16
C LEU A 94 -5.13 1.43 -1.43
N SER A 95 -6.14 0.65 -1.84
CA SER A 95 -6.00 -0.76 -2.19
C SER A 95 -5.05 -0.96 -3.38
N GLN A 96 -5.18 -0.14 -4.42
CA GLN A 96 -4.26 -0.15 -5.57
C GLN A 96 -2.81 0.13 -5.14
N LYS A 97 -2.59 1.16 -4.31
CA LYS A 97 -1.26 1.52 -3.81
C LYS A 97 -0.64 0.44 -2.92
N LYS A 98 -1.43 -0.18 -2.04
CA LYS A 98 -0.99 -1.35 -1.27
C LYS A 98 -0.61 -2.53 -2.19
N GLY A 99 -1.35 -2.74 -3.28
CA GLY A 99 -1.02 -3.72 -4.30
C GLY A 99 0.31 -3.43 -5.01
N GLU A 100 0.61 -2.16 -5.29
CA GLU A 100 1.92 -1.76 -5.84
C GLU A 100 3.07 -2.06 -4.87
N ILE A 101 2.89 -1.76 -3.58
CA ILE A 101 3.85 -2.08 -2.52
C ILE A 101 4.10 -3.59 -2.46
N ALA A 102 3.04 -4.40 -2.41
CA ALA A 102 3.16 -5.86 -2.35
C ALA A 102 3.89 -6.43 -3.58
N ARG A 103 3.65 -5.89 -4.78
CA ARG A 103 4.36 -6.30 -6.00
C ARG A 103 5.84 -5.92 -5.95
N LEU A 104 6.19 -4.77 -5.40
CA LEU A 104 7.59 -4.37 -5.21
C LEU A 104 8.30 -5.30 -4.23
N GLU A 105 7.67 -5.58 -3.09
CA GLU A 105 8.19 -6.49 -2.08
C GLU A 105 8.37 -7.91 -2.64
N GLN A 106 7.41 -8.42 -3.41
CA GLN A 106 7.49 -9.73 -4.06
C GLN A 106 8.64 -9.78 -5.08
N LYS A 107 8.79 -8.76 -5.92
CA LYS A 107 9.89 -8.70 -6.90
C LYS A 107 11.25 -8.69 -6.19
N TYR A 108 11.38 -7.92 -5.11
CA TYR A 108 12.60 -7.84 -4.33
C TYR A 108 12.93 -9.17 -3.64
N PHE A 109 11.91 -9.81 -3.04
CA PHE A 109 12.05 -11.14 -2.45
C PHE A 109 12.50 -12.16 -3.50
N GLN A 110 11.83 -12.23 -4.66
CA GLN A 110 12.18 -13.15 -5.74
C GLN A 110 13.61 -12.92 -6.25
N PHE A 111 14.02 -11.66 -6.40
CA PHE A 111 15.36 -11.30 -6.83
C PHE A 111 16.42 -11.76 -5.83
N SER A 112 16.19 -11.50 -4.53
CA SER A 112 17.11 -11.93 -3.48
C SER A 112 17.26 -13.46 -3.46
N VAL A 113 16.15 -14.21 -3.51
CA VAL A 113 16.14 -15.68 -3.59
C VAL A 113 16.93 -16.18 -4.80
N ASN A 114 16.71 -15.58 -5.98
CA ASN A 114 17.44 -15.95 -7.19
C ASN A 114 18.96 -15.75 -7.03
N ILE A 115 19.39 -14.63 -6.46
CA ILE A 115 20.82 -14.37 -6.19
C ILE A 115 21.40 -15.45 -5.25
N PHE A 116 20.70 -15.78 -4.16
CA PHE A 116 21.15 -16.83 -3.24
C PHE A 116 21.28 -18.19 -3.95
N TYR A 117 20.31 -18.54 -4.78
CA TYR A 117 20.32 -19.78 -5.56
C TYR A 117 21.53 -19.85 -6.50
N TYR A 118 21.75 -18.83 -7.33
CA TYR A 118 22.89 -18.81 -8.26
C TYR A 118 24.24 -18.82 -7.54
N ARG A 119 24.32 -18.15 -6.38
CA ARG A 119 25.53 -18.17 -5.55
C ARG A 119 25.77 -19.55 -4.95
N TYR A 120 24.72 -20.23 -4.49
CA TYR A 120 24.80 -21.60 -4.00
C TYR A 120 25.30 -22.56 -5.09
N GLU A 121 24.71 -22.54 -6.30
CA GLU A 121 25.17 -23.41 -7.38
C GLU A 121 26.64 -23.17 -7.77
N SER A 122 27.05 -21.89 -7.82
CA SER A 122 28.43 -21.52 -8.12
C SER A 122 29.41 -22.07 -7.06
N LEU A 123 29.04 -22.01 -5.78
CA LEU A 123 29.84 -22.56 -4.69
C LEU A 123 29.91 -24.09 -4.75
N MET A 124 28.79 -24.76 -5.03
CA MET A 124 28.73 -26.22 -5.15
C MET A 124 29.56 -26.74 -6.31
N LYS A 125 29.57 -26.02 -7.44
CA LYS A 125 30.41 -26.35 -8.59
C LYS A 125 31.90 -26.24 -8.25
N GLN A 126 32.31 -25.14 -7.63
CA GLN A 126 33.70 -24.95 -7.18
C GLN A 126 34.13 -25.99 -6.14
N ALA A 127 33.22 -26.40 -5.25
CA ALA A 127 33.50 -27.44 -4.25
C ALA A 127 33.73 -28.81 -4.92
N LYS A 128 32.94 -29.17 -5.94
CA LYS A 128 33.13 -30.41 -6.71
C LYS A 128 34.45 -30.41 -7.49
N GLU A 129 34.76 -29.31 -8.20
CA GLU A 129 36.00 -29.15 -8.95
C GLU A 129 37.22 -29.33 -8.03
N LYS A 130 37.24 -28.66 -6.86
CA LYS A 130 38.28 -28.85 -5.86
C LYS A 130 38.39 -30.29 -5.36
N GLN A 131 37.26 -30.99 -5.21
CA GLN A 131 37.25 -32.37 -4.73
C GLN A 131 37.77 -33.34 -5.79
N GLU A 132 37.57 -33.05 -7.07
CA GLU A 132 38.14 -33.79 -8.20
C GLU A 132 39.66 -33.55 -8.30
N ASP A 133 40.12 -32.31 -8.14
CA ASP A 133 41.55 -31.96 -8.11
C ASP A 133 42.31 -32.65 -6.97
N ILE A 134 41.71 -32.73 -5.78
CA ILE A 134 42.29 -33.42 -4.61
C ILE A 134 42.47 -34.92 -4.91
N LYS A 135 41.43 -35.58 -5.44
CA LYS A 135 41.50 -37.02 -5.79
C LYS A 135 42.56 -37.29 -6.85
N GLN A 136 42.69 -36.40 -7.85
CA GLN A 136 43.64 -36.59 -8.94
C GLN A 136 45.11 -36.42 -8.49
N ASN A 137 45.35 -35.59 -7.47
CA ASN A 137 46.67 -35.42 -6.86
C ASN A 137 47.06 -36.59 -5.95
N GLU A 138 46.14 -37.18 -5.20
CA GLU A 138 46.43 -38.37 -4.37
C GLU A 138 46.83 -39.59 -5.22
N VAL A 139 46.15 -39.81 -6.36
CA VAL A 139 46.48 -40.93 -7.27
C VAL A 139 47.86 -40.78 -7.91
N LYS A 140 48.32 -39.54 -8.15
CA LYS A 140 49.68 -39.26 -8.70
C LYS A 140 50.78 -39.40 -7.65
N ALA A 141 50.47 -39.15 -6.38
CA ALA A 141 51.41 -39.26 -5.27
C ALA A 141 51.65 -40.72 -4.84
N GLY A 142 50.69 -41.62 -5.06
CA GLY A 142 50.76 -43.05 -4.74
C GLY A 142 51.50 -43.92 -5.76
N GLY A 143 52.52 -43.40 -6.44
CA GLY A 143 53.33 -44.17 -7.40
C GLY A 143 53.97 -45.40 -6.77
N VAL A 144 53.81 -46.58 -7.40
CA VAL A 144 54.44 -47.83 -6.98
C VAL A 144 55.96 -47.72 -7.15
N LEU A 145 56.71 -47.88 -6.05
CA LEU A 145 58.16 -48.09 -6.11
C LEU A 145 58.44 -49.48 -6.69
N VAL A 146 58.99 -49.50 -7.90
CA VAL A 146 59.56 -50.70 -8.55
C VAL A 146 61.03 -50.82 -8.19
#